data_AF-A0A8C1NMA5-F1
#
_entry.id   AF-A0A8C1NMA5-F1
#
_cell.length_a   1.000
_cell.length_b   1.000
_cell.length_c   1.000
_cell.angle_alpha   90.00
_cell.angle_beta   90.00
_cell.angle_gamma   90.00
#
_symmetry.space_group_name_H-M   'P 1'
#
loop_
_entity.id
_entity.type
_entity.pdbx_description
1 polymer ?
#
loop_
_entity_poly.entity_id
_entity_poly.type
_entity_poly.pdbx_seq_one_letter_code
_entity_poly.pdbx_strand_id
1 'polypeptide(L)'
;MTKNVTDILFYFFFKYIKRNCIEEHANLASVHNELENNFLIGLLPSTTTRCWLGVQDAEGQWLWSDGTPYDYSNWCSNEPNNLNVENCGEINWTDRCWNDASCSTSMGYVCFLNFSLQNILNLNLLILRHSLNQ
;
A
#
# COMPACT_ATOMS: atom_id res chain seq x y z
N MET A 1 -25.77 6.70 11.65
CA MET A 1 -24.49 7.32 11.22
C MET A 1 -24.59 7.61 9.73
N THR A 2 -24.88 8.84 9.37
CA THR A 2 -24.97 9.29 7.98
C THR A 2 -23.57 9.40 7.41
N LYS A 3 -23.17 8.48 6.53
CA LYS A 3 -21.95 8.60 5.73
C LYS A 3 -22.11 9.82 4.83
N ASN A 4 -21.26 10.83 4.96
CA ASN A 4 -21.31 12.02 4.13
C ASN A 4 -20.96 11.66 2.68
N VAL A 5 -21.38 12.48 1.71
CA VAL A 5 -21.04 12.27 0.28
C VAL A 5 -19.51 12.24 0.06
N THR A 6 -18.76 12.96 0.89
CA THR A 6 -17.29 12.90 0.95
C THR A 6 -16.77 11.55 1.43
N ASP A 7 -17.44 10.90 2.38
CA ASP A 7 -17.12 9.54 2.85
C ASP A 7 -17.44 8.49 1.78
N ILE A 8 -18.39 8.77 0.89
CA ILE A 8 -18.70 7.90 -0.25
C ILE A 8 -17.59 8.03 -1.32
N LEU A 9 -17.15 9.25 -1.62
CA LEU A 9 -16.01 9.50 -2.52
C LEU A 9 -14.67 8.97 -1.96
N PHE A 10 -14.45 9.10 -0.64
CA PHE A 10 -13.36 8.49 0.15
C PHE A 10 -13.18 7.01 -0.21
N TYR A 11 -14.29 6.27 -0.20
CA TYR A 11 -14.28 4.84 -0.40
C TYR A 11 -14.03 4.44 -1.86
N PHE A 12 -14.30 5.32 -2.82
CA PHE A 12 -14.16 5.00 -4.23
C PHE A 12 -12.73 5.14 -4.74
N PHE A 13 -11.99 6.19 -4.37
CA PHE A 13 -10.65 6.42 -4.92
C PHE A 13 -9.62 5.41 -4.41
N PHE A 14 -9.54 5.20 -3.09
CA PHE A 14 -8.62 4.20 -2.53
C PHE A 14 -8.95 2.78 -3.04
N LYS A 15 -10.23 2.44 -3.15
CA LYS A 15 -10.63 1.16 -3.76
C LYS A 15 -10.27 1.07 -5.24
N TYR A 16 -10.35 2.17 -5.97
CA TYR A 16 -9.97 2.22 -7.38
C TYR A 16 -8.49 1.93 -7.56
N ILE A 17 -7.59 2.62 -6.82
CA ILE A 17 -6.15 2.34 -6.89
C ILE A 17 -5.80 0.92 -6.45
N LYS A 18 -6.46 0.41 -5.39
CA LYS A 18 -6.30 -0.97 -4.94
C LYS A 18 -6.68 -1.95 -6.05
N ARG A 19 -7.79 -1.71 -6.74
CA ARG A 19 -8.26 -2.56 -7.84
C ARG A 19 -7.27 -2.59 -9.00
N ASN A 20 -6.65 -1.46 -9.36
CA ASN A 20 -5.65 -1.42 -10.43
C ASN A 20 -4.45 -2.33 -10.12
N CYS A 21 -3.98 -2.39 -8.87
CA CYS A 21 -2.93 -3.33 -8.50
C CYS A 21 -3.40 -4.79 -8.59
N ILE A 22 -4.64 -5.07 -8.16
CA ILE A 22 -5.22 -6.42 -8.21
C ILE A 22 -5.38 -6.92 -9.66
N GLU A 23 -5.73 -6.04 -10.60
CA GLU A 23 -5.82 -6.35 -12.03
C GLU A 23 -4.46 -6.79 -12.61
N GLU A 24 -3.36 -6.32 -12.03
CA GLU A 24 -1.99 -6.72 -12.34
C GLU A 24 -1.46 -7.85 -11.42
N HIS A 25 -2.37 -8.59 -10.77
CA HIS A 25 -2.06 -9.68 -9.83
C HIS A 25 -1.20 -9.26 -8.62
N ALA A 26 -1.22 -7.98 -8.27
CA ALA A 26 -0.48 -7.38 -7.16
C ALA A 26 -1.42 -6.82 -6.09
N ASN A 27 -0.84 -6.23 -5.04
CA ASN A 27 -1.56 -5.39 -4.07
C ASN A 27 -0.92 -4.01 -4.01
N LEU A 28 -1.56 -3.04 -3.37
CA LEU A 28 -0.85 -1.83 -2.95
C LEU A 28 0.28 -2.21 -1.99
N ALA A 29 1.41 -1.53 -2.09
CA ALA A 29 2.62 -1.89 -1.35
C ALA A 29 2.41 -1.82 0.17
N SER A 30 2.73 -2.92 0.84
CA SER A 30 2.97 -2.99 2.29
C SER A 30 4.46 -2.81 2.59
N VAL A 31 4.78 -2.43 3.82
CA VAL A 31 6.17 -2.22 4.27
C VAL A 31 6.36 -2.83 5.64
N HIS A 32 7.30 -3.76 5.74
CA HIS A 32 7.53 -4.58 6.93
C HIS A 32 8.91 -4.34 7.58
N ASN A 33 9.73 -3.46 7.00
CA ASN A 33 11.02 -3.05 7.55
C ASN A 33 11.58 -1.81 6.83
N GLU A 34 12.68 -1.27 7.39
CA GLU A 34 13.38 -0.12 6.83
C GLU A 34 13.97 -0.38 5.43
N LEU A 35 14.42 -1.61 5.15
CA LEU A 35 15.00 -1.95 3.84
C LEU A 35 13.94 -1.86 2.74
N GLU A 36 12.74 -2.37 2.99
CA GLU A 36 11.59 -2.25 2.09
C GLU A 36 11.18 -0.79 1.90
N ASN A 37 11.08 0.01 2.97
CA ASN A 37 10.80 1.44 2.87
C ASN A 37 11.82 2.13 1.94
N ASN A 38 13.10 1.87 2.18
CA ASN A 38 14.19 2.48 1.43
C ASN A 38 14.22 2.01 -0.03
N PHE A 39 13.90 0.74 -0.28
CA PHE A 39 13.76 0.17 -1.62
C PHE A 39 12.63 0.85 -2.39
N LEU A 40 11.43 0.97 -1.81
CA LEU A 40 10.30 1.65 -2.45
C LEU A 40 10.64 3.10 -2.81
N ILE A 41 11.30 3.83 -1.91
CA ILE A 41 11.75 5.21 -2.18
C ILE A 41 12.77 5.26 -3.32
N GLY A 42 13.66 4.27 -3.41
CA GLY A 42 14.63 4.17 -4.51
C GLY A 42 14.00 3.92 -5.88
N LEU A 43 12.77 3.43 -5.94
CA LEU A 43 12.01 3.24 -7.18
C LEU A 43 11.27 4.50 -7.64
N LEU A 44 11.16 5.52 -6.80
CA LEU A 44 10.40 6.72 -7.11
C LEU A 44 11.13 7.58 -8.16
N PRO A 45 10.40 8.21 -9.10
CA PRO A 45 11.00 9.05 -10.16
C PRO A 45 11.87 10.21 -9.67
N SER A 46 11.64 10.69 -8.44
CA SER A 46 12.43 11.75 -7.83
C SER A 46 12.37 11.67 -6.31
N THR A 47 13.30 12.38 -5.64
CA THR A 47 13.34 12.52 -4.17
C THR A 47 12.15 13.26 -3.58
N THR A 48 11.33 13.92 -4.39
CA THR A 48 10.13 14.66 -3.96
C THR A 48 8.83 14.00 -4.40
N THR A 49 8.92 12.89 -5.14
CA THR A 49 7.72 12.16 -5.56
C THR A 49 7.12 11.47 -4.34
N ARG A 50 5.82 11.69 -4.13
CA ARG A 50 4.99 11.04 -3.11
C ARG A 50 4.03 10.09 -3.80
N CYS A 51 3.69 9.01 -3.13
CA CYS A 51 2.73 8.05 -3.64
C CYS A 51 2.04 7.31 -2.50
N TRP A 52 0.87 6.76 -2.82
CA TRP A 52 0.10 5.93 -1.91
C TRP A 52 0.79 4.60 -1.62
N LEU A 53 0.79 4.25 -0.34
CA LEU A 53 1.01 2.89 0.14
C LEU A 53 -0.33 2.17 0.32
N GLY A 54 -0.27 0.89 0.66
CA GLY A 54 -1.42 0.08 1.02
C GLY A 54 -1.91 0.27 2.47
N VAL A 55 -1.33 1.19 3.25
CA VAL A 55 -1.71 1.43 4.65
C VAL A 55 -2.94 2.33 4.72
N GLN A 56 -3.92 1.93 5.52
CA GLN A 56 -5.15 2.68 5.74
C GLN A 56 -5.62 2.58 7.19
N ASP A 57 -6.32 3.60 7.67
CA ASP A 57 -7.04 3.56 8.94
C ASP A 57 -8.43 2.94 8.71
N ALA A 58 -8.73 1.90 9.48
CA ALA A 58 -10.06 1.30 9.56
C ALA A 58 -10.55 1.36 11.00
N GLU A 59 -11.42 2.33 11.28
CA GLU A 59 -12.08 2.51 12.58
C GLU A 59 -11.09 2.80 13.73
N GLY A 60 -10.03 3.58 13.46
CA GLY A 60 -9.00 3.95 14.42
C GLY A 60 -7.84 2.95 14.54
N GLN A 61 -7.73 2.03 13.59
CA GLN A 61 -6.62 1.08 13.50
C GLN A 61 -5.97 1.11 12.11
N TRP A 62 -4.65 1.26 12.09
CA TRP A 62 -3.85 1.17 10.87
C TRP A 62 -3.63 -0.28 10.46
N LEU A 63 -3.91 -0.58 9.19
CA LEU A 63 -3.83 -1.92 8.61
C LEU A 63 -3.28 -1.87 7.18
N TRP A 64 -2.63 -2.94 6.76
CA TRP A 64 -2.26 -3.12 5.35
C TRP A 64 -3.42 -3.70 4.55
N SER A 65 -3.68 -3.12 3.38
CA SER A 65 -4.79 -3.52 2.51
C SER A 65 -4.59 -4.88 1.82
N ASP A 66 -3.36 -5.41 1.80
CA ASP A 66 -3.02 -6.75 1.31
C ASP A 66 -3.22 -7.85 2.37
N GLY A 67 -3.53 -7.46 3.61
CA GLY A 67 -3.80 -8.35 4.74
C GLY A 67 -2.57 -8.84 5.49
N THR A 68 -1.37 -8.34 5.18
CA THR A 68 -0.17 -8.65 5.98
C THR A 68 -0.23 -7.98 7.36
N PRO A 69 0.52 -8.48 8.36
CA PRO A 69 0.54 -7.87 9.68
C PRO A 69 1.01 -6.41 9.65
N TYR A 70 0.36 -5.54 10.42
CA TYR A 70 0.84 -4.19 10.65
C TYR A 70 1.93 -4.21 11.74
N ASP A 71 3.16 -4.54 11.35
CA ASP A 71 4.30 -4.82 12.24
C ASP A 71 5.45 -3.79 12.13
N TYR A 72 5.34 -2.87 11.18
CA TYR A 72 6.30 -1.80 10.96
C TYR A 72 5.59 -0.50 10.62
N SER A 73 6.14 0.60 11.12
CA SER A 73 5.68 1.94 10.78
C SER A 73 6.87 2.88 10.63
N ASN A 74 6.83 3.73 9.61
CA ASN A 74 7.80 4.80 9.41
C ASN A 74 7.11 6.16 9.33
N TRP A 75 6.11 6.40 10.18
CA TRP A 75 5.43 7.69 10.27
C TRP A 75 6.42 8.81 10.60
N CYS A 76 6.21 9.97 9.98
CA CYS A 76 6.96 11.17 10.31
C CYS A 76 6.66 11.64 11.74
N SER A 77 7.51 12.51 12.26
CA SER A 77 7.26 13.13 13.57
C SER A 77 5.91 13.87 13.58
N ASN A 78 5.08 13.55 14.57
CA ASN A 78 3.68 13.99 14.73
C ASN A 78 2.66 13.33 13.79
N GLU A 79 3.07 12.36 12.97
CA GLU A 79 2.16 11.56 12.17
C GLU A 79 1.88 10.18 12.80
N PRO A 80 0.72 9.58 12.52
CA PRO A 80 -0.42 10.17 11.81
C PRO A 80 -1.19 11.18 12.67
N ASN A 81 -1.59 12.30 12.08
CA ASN A 81 -2.21 13.42 12.78
C ASN A 81 -3.73 13.56 12.54
N ASN A 82 -4.27 12.82 11.57
CA ASN A 82 -5.66 12.81 11.13
C ASN A 82 -6.22 14.20 10.79
N LEU A 83 -5.43 15.07 10.16
CA LEU A 83 -5.82 16.44 9.84
C LEU A 83 -6.89 16.48 8.75
N ASN A 84 -8.15 16.69 9.16
CA ASN A 84 -9.32 16.72 8.26
C ASN A 84 -9.69 15.34 7.68
N VAL A 85 -9.61 14.28 8.49
CA VAL A 85 -9.98 12.91 8.11
C VAL A 85 -9.03 12.33 7.06
N GLU A 86 -7.88 11.89 7.54
CA GLU A 86 -6.77 11.36 6.74
C GLU A 86 -6.56 9.89 7.09
N ASN A 87 -7.12 9.01 6.26
CA ASN A 87 -7.18 7.58 6.55
C ASN A 87 -6.31 6.74 5.62
N CYS A 88 -5.42 7.35 4.84
CA CYS A 88 -4.53 6.67 3.90
C CYS A 88 -3.10 7.15 4.07
N GLY A 89 -2.13 6.23 4.11
CA GLY A 89 -0.73 6.63 4.22
C GLY A 89 -0.06 6.81 2.87
N GLU A 90 0.70 7.88 2.74
CA GLU A 90 1.62 8.14 1.64
C GLU A 90 3.07 7.99 2.10
N ILE A 91 3.96 7.62 1.17
CA ILE A 91 5.40 7.54 1.40
C ILE A 91 6.13 8.78 0.87
N ASN A 92 7.29 9.07 1.45
CA ASN A 92 8.22 10.11 1.03
C ASN A 92 7.65 11.54 1.23
N TRP A 93 6.94 11.76 2.34
CA TRP A 93 6.39 13.07 2.70
C TRP A 93 7.49 14.07 3.03
N THR A 94 8.21 13.82 4.13
CA THR A 94 9.42 14.54 4.55
C THR A 94 10.50 13.51 4.87
N ASP A 95 11.76 13.75 4.53
CA ASP A 95 12.90 12.89 4.90
C ASP A 95 12.62 11.37 4.86
N ARG A 96 11.95 10.89 3.80
CA ARG A 96 11.70 9.46 3.52
C ARG A 96 10.72 8.75 4.48
N CYS A 97 9.99 9.48 5.33
CA CYS A 97 8.95 8.95 6.21
C CYS A 97 7.53 9.12 5.64
N TRP A 98 6.53 8.56 6.35
CA TRP A 98 5.14 8.48 5.94
C TRP A 98 4.29 9.60 6.54
N ASN A 99 3.23 9.97 5.84
CA ASN A 99 2.21 10.91 6.30
C ASN A 99 0.83 10.28 6.08
N ASP A 100 -0.14 10.53 6.97
CA ASP A 100 -1.53 10.26 6.64
C ASP A 100 -2.08 11.43 5.81
N ALA A 101 -2.78 11.09 4.74
CA ALA A 101 -3.37 12.07 3.86
C ALA A 101 -4.81 11.70 3.50
N SER A 102 -5.56 12.70 3.05
CA SER A 102 -6.89 12.47 2.49
C SER A 102 -6.83 11.48 1.33
N CYS A 103 -7.47 10.32 1.49
CA CYS A 103 -7.49 9.23 0.49
C CYS A 103 -7.99 9.65 -0.90
N SER A 104 -8.68 10.78 -1.02
CA SER A 104 -9.15 11.31 -2.31
C SER A 104 -8.10 12.12 -3.07
N THR A 105 -6.92 12.35 -2.47
CA THR A 105 -5.84 13.10 -3.11
C THR A 105 -5.31 12.33 -4.31
N SER A 106 -5.28 13.01 -5.46
CA SER A 106 -4.75 12.45 -6.70
C SER A 106 -3.23 12.43 -6.64
N MET A 107 -2.64 11.24 -6.55
CA MET A 107 -1.20 10.99 -6.57
C MET A 107 -0.89 9.61 -7.17
N GLY A 108 0.39 9.35 -7.42
CA GLY A 108 0.83 8.00 -7.81
C GLY A 108 0.61 6.97 -6.71
N TYR A 109 0.76 5.69 -7.03
CA TYR A 109 0.67 4.58 -6.08
C TYR A 109 1.70 3.51 -6.45
N VAL A 110 2.12 2.71 -5.48
CA VAL A 110 3.03 1.59 -5.74
C VAL A 110 2.28 0.27 -5.57
N CYS A 111 2.30 -0.56 -6.61
CA CYS A 111 1.87 -1.94 -6.51
C CYS A 111 3.04 -2.83 -6.14
N PHE A 112 2.82 -3.80 -5.26
CA PHE A 112 3.80 -4.78 -4.85
C PHE A 112 3.24 -6.19 -5.05
N LEU A 113 4.03 -7.04 -5.72
CA LEU A 113 3.74 -8.46 -5.87
C LEU A 113 4.19 -9.16 -4.61
N ASN A 114 3.24 -9.42 -3.71
CA ASN A 114 3.53 -10.21 -2.52
C ASN A 114 3.60 -11.70 -2.92
N PHE A 115 4.81 -12.18 -3.25
CA PHE A 115 5.04 -13.60 -3.46
C PHE A 115 4.98 -14.31 -2.11
N SER A 116 3.77 -14.72 -1.70
CA SER A 116 3.66 -15.65 -0.58
C SER A 116 4.50 -16.89 -0.89
N LEU A 117 5.12 -17.49 0.14
CA LEU A 117 5.84 -18.74 -0.04
C LEU A 117 4.94 -19.83 -0.64
N GLN A 118 3.63 -19.77 -0.38
CA GLN A 118 2.64 -20.62 -1.03
C GLN A 118 2.55 -20.36 -2.54
N ASN A 119 2.59 -19.09 -2.98
CA ASN A 119 2.61 -18.73 -4.40
C ASN A 119 3.90 -19.24 -5.07
N ILE A 120 5.05 -19.12 -4.42
CA ILE A 120 6.33 -19.66 -4.92
C ILE A 120 6.29 -21.19 -5.01
N LEU A 121 5.76 -21.87 -3.99
CA LEU A 121 5.58 -23.32 -4.00
C LEU A 121 4.61 -23.75 -5.11
N ASN A 122 3.53 -23.02 -5.32
CA ASN A 122 2.57 -23.28 -6.39
C ASN A 122 3.18 -23.05 -7.79
N LEU A 123 3.98 -22.00 -7.97
CA LEU A 123 4.76 -21.75 -9.18
C LEU A 123 5.79 -22.86 -9.44
N ASN A 124 6.54 -23.27 -8.41
CA ASN A 124 7.48 -24.40 -8.51
C ASN A 124 6.75 -25.69 -8.92
N LEU A 125 5.59 -25.98 -8.33
CA LEU A 125 4.76 -27.14 -8.69
C LEU A 125 4.25 -27.07 -10.14
N LEU A 126 3.87 -25.88 -10.63
CA LEU A 126 3.47 -25.66 -12.03
C LEU A 126 4.64 -25.88 -12.99
N ILE A 127 5.81 -25.32 -12.69
CA ILE A 127 7.04 -25.50 -13.48
C ILE A 127 7.43 -26.99 -13.52
N LEU A 128 7.37 -27.68 -12.39
CA LEU A 128 7.63 -29.12 -12.31
C LEU A 128 6.62 -29.94 -13.12
N ARG A 129 5.31 -29.61 -13.08
CA ARG A 129 4.29 -30.27 -13.91
C ARG A 129 4.51 -30.06 -15.40
N HIS A 130 4.99 -28.88 -15.81
CA HIS A 130 5.36 -28.63 -17.21
C HIS A 130 6.60 -29.42 -17.63
N SER A 131 7.59 -29.56 -16.73
CA SER A 131 8.82 -30.34 -16.98
C SER A 131 8.60 -31.85 -17.03
N LEU A 132 7.53 -32.37 -16.44
CA LEU A 132 7.19 -33.79 -16.44
C LEU A 132 6.25 -34.20 -17.58
N ASN A 133 5.72 -33.24 -18.35
CA ASN A 133 4.83 -33.45 -19.48
C ASN A 133 5.46 -33.07 -20.84
N GLN A 134 6.78 -32.90 -20.88
CA GLN A 134 7.60 -32.86 -22.11
C GLN A 134 8.50 -34.10 -22.12
#